data_AF-A0A9P6M916-F1
#
_entry.id   AF-A0A9P6M916-F1
#
_cell.length_a   1.000
_cell.length_b   1.000
_cell.length_c   1.000
_cell.angle_alpha   90.00
_cell.angle_beta   90.00
_cell.angle_gamma   90.00
#
_symmetry.space_group_name_H-M   'P 1'
#
loop_
_entity.id
_entity.type
_entity.pdbx_description
1 polymer ?
#
loop_
_entity_poly.entity_id
_entity_poly.type
_entity_poly.pdbx_seq_one_letter_code
_entity_poly.pdbx_strand_id
1 'polypeptide(L)'
;MSGHIEFLKRAKELGDYLLVGIHDDQTVNAIKGVNYPLMNLHERVLSVLACRYVDEVVIGAPYSVSEQVLEKVYKVNVVVHGNTPTLEDSDGEDPYKLAKERGIYREIDNPQNTVTTESIIDRIITHRRQFEERQRRKEQKARLEKEAEKAEKAAKVAVALE
;
A
#
# COMPACT_ATOMS: atom_id res chain seq x y z
N MET A 1 -1.27 -0.45 -7.91
CA MET A 1 -1.93 0.51 -8.82
C MET A 1 -3.12 -0.07 -9.58
N SER A 2 -3.11 -1.34 -10.02
CA SER A 2 -4.25 -1.90 -10.80
C SER A 2 -5.62 -1.77 -10.10
N GLY A 3 -5.70 -1.99 -8.78
CA GLY A 3 -6.96 -1.84 -8.04
C GLY A 3 -7.48 -0.40 -8.00
N HIS A 4 -6.61 0.58 -7.71
CA HIS A 4 -7.00 1.99 -7.68
C HIS A 4 -7.42 2.53 -9.05
N ILE A 5 -6.79 2.08 -10.14
CA ILE A 5 -7.13 2.54 -11.50
C ILE A 5 -8.56 2.12 -11.88
N GLU A 6 -8.96 0.87 -11.62
CA GLU A 6 -10.32 0.39 -11.90
C GLU A 6 -11.36 1.10 -11.02
N PHE A 7 -11.05 1.35 -9.74
CA PHE A 7 -11.90 2.15 -8.86
C PHE A 7 -12.10 3.57 -9.40
N LEU A 8 -11.01 4.27 -9.76
CA LEU A 8 -11.07 5.64 -10.27
C LEU A 8 -11.81 5.71 -11.62
N LYS A 9 -11.67 4.70 -12.47
CA LYS A 9 -12.45 4.59 -13.70
C LYS A 9 -13.96 4.57 -13.42
N ARG A 10 -14.41 3.70 -12.51
CA ARG A 10 -15.83 3.59 -12.14
C ARG A 10 -16.33 4.84 -11.42
N ALA A 11 -15.49 5.45 -10.59
CA ALA A 11 -15.80 6.72 -9.95
C ALA A 11 -16.06 7.82 -10.99
N LYS A 12 -15.23 7.90 -12.04
CA LYS A 12 -15.41 8.82 -13.16
C LYS A 12 -16.69 8.55 -13.97
N GLU A 13 -17.22 7.33 -13.99
CA GLU A 13 -18.47 7.03 -14.68
C GLU A 13 -19.72 7.60 -13.95
N LEU A 14 -19.57 8.02 -12.69
CA LEU A 14 -20.67 8.58 -11.88
C LEU A 14 -20.83 10.11 -12.02
N GLY A 15 -19.97 10.78 -12.77
CA GLY A 15 -20.06 12.23 -12.98
C GLY A 15 -19.06 12.76 -14.00
N ASP A 16 -19.19 14.02 -14.38
CA ASP A 16 -18.38 14.60 -15.45
C ASP A 16 -16.97 15.03 -14.99
N TYR A 17 -16.78 15.21 -13.69
CA TYR A 17 -15.53 15.69 -13.08
C TYR A 17 -15.20 14.89 -11.82
N LEU A 18 -14.01 14.30 -11.78
CA LEU A 18 -13.50 13.48 -10.69
C LEU A 18 -12.38 14.20 -9.96
N LEU A 19 -12.69 14.62 -8.75
CA LEU A 19 -11.76 15.16 -7.77
C LEU A 19 -11.28 14.05 -6.84
N VAL A 20 -9.97 13.91 -6.65
CA VAL A 20 -9.39 12.89 -5.75
C VAL A 20 -8.66 13.56 -4.59
N GLY A 21 -9.13 13.32 -3.37
CA GLY A 21 -8.45 13.74 -2.15
C GLY A 21 -7.32 12.80 -1.77
N ILE A 22 -6.14 13.35 -1.47
CA ILE A 22 -4.99 12.60 -0.97
C ILE A 22 -4.61 13.15 0.41
N HIS A 23 -4.81 12.33 1.44
CA HIS A 23 -4.42 12.66 2.81
C HIS A 23 -2.91 12.85 2.93
N ASP A 24 -2.47 13.76 3.79
CA ASP A 24 -1.05 13.92 4.10
C ASP A 24 -0.45 12.72 4.84
N ASP A 25 0.88 12.72 5.00
CA ASP A 25 1.58 11.57 5.57
C ASP A 25 1.29 11.42 7.06
N GLN A 26 1.14 12.53 7.79
CA GLN A 26 0.82 12.53 9.21
C GLN A 26 -0.57 11.94 9.49
N THR A 27 -1.57 12.32 8.69
CA THR A 27 -2.95 11.84 8.81
C THR A 27 -3.01 10.34 8.55
N VAL A 28 -2.37 9.87 7.47
CA VAL A 28 -2.34 8.43 7.16
C VAL A 28 -1.61 7.66 8.28
N ASN A 29 -0.52 8.22 8.79
CA ASN A 29 0.24 7.62 9.89
C ASN A 29 -0.59 7.53 11.18
N ALA A 30 -1.34 8.58 11.52
CA ALA A 30 -2.17 8.61 12.72
C ALA A 30 -3.27 7.52 12.70
N ILE A 31 -3.85 7.26 11.53
CA ILE A 31 -4.93 6.27 11.36
C ILE A 31 -4.41 4.84 11.25
N LYS A 32 -3.39 4.62 10.40
CA LYS A 32 -2.90 3.26 10.10
C LYS A 32 -1.74 2.82 11.00
N GLY A 33 -1.13 3.76 11.72
CA GLY A 33 0.08 3.53 12.49
C GLY A 33 1.27 3.07 11.64
N VAL A 34 2.34 2.62 12.32
CA VAL A 34 3.50 1.99 11.69
C VAL A 34 4.24 2.96 10.74
N ASN A 35 5.19 2.49 9.93
CA ASN A 35 5.87 3.27 8.90
C ASN A 35 5.00 3.52 7.66
N TYR A 36 3.69 3.76 7.82
CA TYR A 36 2.80 4.18 6.74
C TYR A 36 2.71 5.72 6.67
N PRO A 37 2.47 6.30 5.47
CA PRO A 37 2.46 5.63 4.18
C PRO A 37 3.87 5.26 3.70
N LEU A 38 3.99 4.19 2.90
CA LEU A 38 5.28 3.80 2.31
C LEU A 38 5.82 4.81 1.28
N MET A 39 4.89 5.48 0.58
CA MET A 39 5.17 6.52 -0.38
C MET A 39 4.73 7.85 0.24
N ASN A 40 5.58 8.86 0.15
CA ASN A 40 5.26 10.18 0.69
C ASN A 40 4.13 10.85 -0.11
N LEU A 41 3.60 11.95 0.42
CA LEU A 41 2.48 12.67 -0.18
C LEU A 41 2.74 13.05 -1.65
N HIS A 42 3.93 13.56 -1.97
CA HIS A 42 4.25 14.00 -3.33
C HIS A 42 4.29 12.83 -4.33
N GLU A 43 4.87 11.70 -3.94
CA GLU A 43 4.91 10.49 -4.76
C GLU A 43 3.50 9.94 -5.04
N ARG A 44 2.62 9.99 -4.03
CA ARG A 44 1.22 9.59 -4.16
C ARG A 44 0.45 10.54 -5.08
N VAL A 45 0.63 11.85 -4.93
CA VAL A 45 0.03 12.87 -5.80
C VAL A 45 0.43 12.66 -7.26
N LEU A 46 1.73 12.48 -7.55
CA LEU A 46 2.20 12.23 -8.91
C LEU A 46 1.60 10.94 -9.49
N SER A 47 1.49 9.89 -8.68
CA SER A 47 0.90 8.61 -9.10
C SER A 47 -0.58 8.75 -9.48
N VAL A 48 -1.35 9.54 -8.73
CA VAL A 48 -2.78 9.79 -9.00
C VAL A 48 -2.97 10.74 -10.18
N LEU A 49 -2.17 11.80 -10.30
CA LEU A 49 -2.21 12.72 -11.43
C LEU A 49 -1.86 12.04 -12.77
N ALA A 50 -1.03 10.99 -12.74
CA ALA A 50 -0.74 10.18 -13.92
C ALA A 50 -1.93 9.32 -14.39
N CYS A 51 -3.01 9.23 -13.60
CA CYS A 51 -4.19 8.45 -13.93
C CYS A 51 -5.12 9.23 -14.86
N ARG A 52 -5.35 8.72 -16.07
CA ARG A 52 -6.20 9.36 -17.10
C ARG A 52 -7.64 9.66 -16.69
N TYR A 53 -8.13 9.05 -15.61
CA TYR A 53 -9.51 9.19 -15.14
C TYR A 53 -9.69 10.33 -14.14
N VAL A 54 -8.59 10.87 -13.61
CA VAL A 54 -8.59 11.92 -12.58
C VAL A 54 -8.44 13.27 -13.26
N ASP A 55 -9.33 14.21 -12.94
CA ASP A 55 -9.26 15.57 -13.46
C ASP A 55 -8.46 16.49 -12.53
N GLU A 56 -8.62 16.31 -11.21
CA GLU A 56 -7.97 17.15 -10.22
C GLU A 56 -7.66 16.39 -8.92
N VAL A 57 -6.62 16.84 -8.22
CA VAL A 57 -6.16 16.25 -6.95
C VAL A 57 -6.15 17.30 -5.85
N VAL A 58 -6.79 16.98 -4.72
CA VAL A 58 -6.69 17.76 -3.49
C VAL A 58 -5.54 17.21 -2.65
N ILE A 59 -4.48 18.01 -2.53
CA ILE A 59 -3.29 17.66 -1.76
C ILE A 59 -3.54 17.99 -0.29
N GLY A 60 -3.31 17.04 0.62
CA GLY A 60 -3.54 17.23 2.05
C GLY A 60 -5.03 17.24 2.41
N ALA A 61 -5.81 16.37 1.77
CA ALA A 61 -7.24 16.25 2.07
C ALA A 61 -7.44 15.77 3.52
N PRO A 62 -8.41 16.33 4.28
CA PRO A 62 -8.72 15.85 5.62
C PRO A 62 -9.20 14.39 5.57
N TYR A 63 -9.04 13.65 6.68
CA TYR A 63 -9.49 12.26 6.76
C TYR A 63 -11.01 12.15 6.67
N SER A 64 -11.70 12.86 7.56
CA SER A 64 -13.16 13.00 7.51
C SER A 64 -13.62 14.00 6.45
N VAL A 65 -14.69 13.63 5.75
CA VAL A 65 -15.34 14.51 4.77
C VAL A 65 -16.06 15.64 5.50
N SER A 66 -15.55 16.86 5.34
CA SER A 66 -16.12 18.05 5.99
C SER A 66 -17.04 18.85 5.07
N GLU A 67 -17.99 19.59 5.66
CA GLU A 67 -18.91 20.47 4.94
C GLU A 67 -18.18 21.54 4.12
N GLN A 68 -17.03 22.01 4.62
CA GLN A 68 -16.22 22.99 3.91
C GLN A 68 -15.74 22.45 2.55
N VAL A 69 -15.26 21.20 2.51
CA VAL A 69 -14.83 20.55 1.27
C VAL A 69 -16.03 20.32 0.35
N LEU A 70 -17.14 19.80 0.89
CA LEU A 70 -18.32 19.46 0.11
C LEU A 70 -19.00 20.68 -0.52
N GLU A 71 -19.20 21.77 0.21
CA GLU A 71 -20.03 22.89 -0.28
C GLU A 71 -19.23 24.13 -0.67
N LYS A 72 -18.23 24.50 0.13
CA LYS A 72 -17.60 25.81 0.02
C LYS A 72 -16.46 25.82 -0.98
N VAL A 73 -15.72 24.72 -1.07
CA VAL A 73 -14.53 24.64 -1.93
C VAL A 73 -14.87 24.01 -3.29
N TYR A 74 -15.50 22.83 -3.30
CA TYR A 74 -15.61 22.03 -4.53
C TYR A 74 -17.04 21.75 -5.00
N LYS A 75 -18.09 22.04 -4.20
CA LYS A 75 -19.50 21.77 -4.54
C LYS A 75 -19.73 20.32 -5.01
N VAL A 76 -19.31 19.37 -4.18
CA VAL A 76 -19.34 17.93 -4.47
C VAL A 76 -20.76 17.39 -4.50
N ASN A 77 -21.15 16.74 -5.59
CA ASN A 77 -22.48 16.13 -5.75
C ASN A 77 -22.55 14.67 -5.27
N VAL A 78 -21.45 13.93 -5.38
CA VAL A 78 -21.35 12.51 -5.03
C VAL A 78 -20.00 12.25 -4.37
N VAL A 79 -20.01 11.49 -3.28
CA VAL A 79 -18.80 11.00 -2.60
C VAL A 79 -18.72 9.49 -2.82
N VAL A 80 -17.55 9.03 -3.25
CA VAL A 80 -17.34 7.63 -3.63
C VAL A 80 -16.24 6.99 -2.79
N HIS A 81 -16.46 5.77 -2.35
CA HIS A 81 -15.45 4.94 -1.68
C HIS A 81 -15.52 3.50 -2.19
N GLY A 82 -14.40 2.79 -2.11
CA GLY A 82 -14.35 1.37 -2.48
C GLY A 82 -14.95 0.47 -1.40
N ASN A 83 -15.11 -0.81 -1.71
CA ASN A 83 -15.57 -1.85 -0.77
C ASN A 83 -14.57 -2.23 0.34
N THR A 84 -13.51 -1.44 0.54
CA THR A 84 -12.51 -1.71 1.58
C THR A 84 -13.02 -1.23 2.94
N PRO A 85 -12.69 -1.96 4.03
CA PRO A 85 -13.05 -1.52 5.39
C PRO A 85 -12.61 -0.07 5.63
N THR A 86 -13.57 0.75 6.06
CA THR A 86 -13.31 2.13 6.48
C THR A 86 -12.88 2.11 7.93
N LEU A 87 -11.78 2.78 8.25
CA LEU A 87 -11.35 3.01 9.62
C LEU A 87 -12.00 4.29 10.15
N GLU A 88 -12.36 4.28 11.42
CA GLU A 88 -12.85 5.47 12.12
C GLU A 88 -11.76 6.55 12.16
N ASP A 89 -12.18 7.82 12.21
CA ASP A 89 -11.26 8.93 12.44
C ASP A 89 -10.83 8.94 13.93
N SER A 90 -9.89 9.82 14.26
CA SER A 90 -9.36 10.08 15.59
C SER A 90 -10.40 10.39 16.68
N ASP A 91 -11.61 10.81 16.29
CA ASP A 91 -12.76 11.05 17.17
C ASP A 91 -13.67 9.81 17.35
N GLY A 92 -13.36 8.70 16.67
CA GLY A 92 -14.16 7.47 16.68
C GLY A 92 -15.38 7.52 15.75
N GLU A 93 -15.52 8.55 14.92
CA GLU A 93 -16.64 8.68 14.00
C GLU A 93 -16.30 8.14 12.60
N ASP A 94 -17.34 7.76 11.86
CA ASP A 94 -17.21 7.37 10.46
C ASP A 94 -16.84 8.58 9.60
N PRO A 95 -15.69 8.57 8.88
CA PRO A 95 -15.25 9.70 8.07
C PRO A 95 -16.21 10.08 6.96
N TYR A 96 -17.14 9.19 6.57
CA TYR A 96 -18.15 9.43 5.55
C TYR A 96 -19.55 9.71 6.14
N LYS A 97 -19.70 9.83 7.47
CA LYS A 97 -20.98 10.08 8.14
C LYS A 97 -21.76 11.22 7.50
N LEU A 98 -21.13 12.38 7.32
CA LEU A 98 -21.75 13.55 6.70
C LEU A 98 -22.25 13.28 5.27
N ALA A 99 -21.45 12.56 4.46
CA ALA A 99 -21.82 12.23 3.09
C ALA A 99 -22.99 11.22 3.03
N LYS A 100 -23.04 10.28 3.99
CA LYS A 100 -24.12 9.31 4.15
C LYS A 100 -25.43 9.97 4.60
N GLU A 101 -25.37 10.85 5.61
CA GLU A 101 -26.51 11.62 6.10
C GLU A 101 -27.14 12.50 5.01
N ARG A 102 -26.32 13.02 4.10
CA ARG A 102 -26.76 13.81 2.94
C ARG A 102 -27.26 12.98 1.76
N GLY A 103 -27.13 11.65 1.81
CA GLY A 103 -27.54 10.75 0.74
C GLY A 103 -26.68 10.84 -0.53
N ILE A 104 -25.48 11.42 -0.45
CA ILE A 104 -24.56 11.58 -1.58
C ILE A 104 -23.42 10.55 -1.60
N TYR A 105 -23.32 9.71 -0.57
CA TYR A 105 -22.34 8.62 -0.50
C TYR A 105 -22.73 7.45 -1.41
N ARG A 106 -21.76 6.95 -2.18
CA ARG A 106 -21.88 5.78 -3.05
C ARG A 106 -20.70 4.85 -2.84
N GLU A 107 -21.00 3.58 -2.61
CA GLU A 107 -19.98 2.54 -2.56
C GLU A 107 -19.80 1.93 -3.94
N ILE A 108 -18.54 1.82 -4.38
CA ILE A 108 -18.18 1.21 -5.65
C ILE A 108 -17.54 -0.14 -5.37
N ASP A 109 -18.21 -1.19 -5.82
CA ASP A 109 -17.61 -2.52 -5.79
C ASP A 109 -16.43 -2.57 -6.75
N ASN A 110 -15.34 -3.16 -6.30
CA ASN A 110 -14.16 -3.43 -7.11
C ASN A 110 -13.82 -4.92 -7.02
N PRO A 111 -14.35 -5.75 -7.93
CA PRO A 111 -14.12 -7.19 -7.94
C PRO A 111 -12.65 -7.55 -8.26
N GLN A 112 -11.86 -6.58 -8.74
CA GLN A 112 -10.42 -6.74 -9.00
C GLN A 112 -9.55 -6.25 -7.84
N ASN A 113 -10.14 -5.96 -6.68
CA ASN A 113 -9.44 -5.54 -5.47
C ASN A 113 -8.70 -6.69 -4.76
N THR A 114 -7.87 -7.42 -5.51
CA THR A 114 -7.07 -8.54 -5.01
C THR A 114 -5.67 -8.11 -4.55
N VAL A 115 -5.31 -6.84 -4.79
CA VAL A 115 -3.96 -6.31 -4.52
C VAL A 115 -4.05 -5.03 -3.70
N THR A 116 -3.81 -5.17 -2.40
CA THR A 116 -3.64 -4.06 -1.45
C THR A 116 -2.16 -3.74 -1.23
N THR A 117 -1.88 -2.57 -0.64
CA THR A 117 -0.51 -2.22 -0.22
C THR A 117 0.08 -3.27 0.71
N GLU A 118 -0.70 -3.76 1.67
CA GLU A 118 -0.32 -4.85 2.58
C GLU A 118 0.05 -6.12 1.83
N SER A 119 -0.77 -6.54 0.86
CA SER A 119 -0.47 -7.74 0.06
C SER A 119 0.84 -7.63 -0.73
N ILE A 120 1.22 -6.41 -1.16
CA ILE A 120 2.49 -6.16 -1.84
C ILE A 120 3.66 -6.24 -0.85
N ILE A 121 3.50 -5.65 0.34
CA ILE A 121 4.49 -5.73 1.42
C ILE A 121 4.75 -7.18 1.79
N ASP A 122 3.70 -7.96 2.02
CA ASP A 122 3.80 -9.37 2.40
C ASP A 122 4.52 -10.20 1.34
N ARG A 123 4.22 -9.96 0.05
CA ARG A 123 4.92 -10.59 -1.07
C ARG A 123 6.41 -10.27 -1.06
N ILE A 124 6.78 -9.00 -0.85
CA ILE A 124 8.18 -8.56 -0.81
C ILE A 124 8.91 -9.22 0.38
N ILE A 125 8.32 -9.19 1.57
CA ILE A 125 8.90 -9.78 2.78
C ILE A 125 9.06 -11.30 2.61
N THR A 126 8.04 -11.97 2.08
CA THR A 126 8.07 -13.42 1.84
C THR A 126 9.19 -13.80 0.87
N HIS A 127 9.29 -13.10 -0.26
CA HIS A 127 10.35 -13.35 -1.25
C HIS A 127 11.74 -13.08 -0.70
N ARG A 128 11.90 -12.00 0.10
CA ARG A 128 13.16 -11.69 0.77
C ARG A 128 13.58 -12.80 1.73
N ARG A 129 12.67 -13.28 2.57
CA ARG A 129 12.93 -14.38 3.51
C ARG A 129 13.38 -15.65 2.78
N GLN A 130 12.66 -16.02 1.72
CA GLN A 130 13.02 -17.19 0.90
C GLN A 130 14.40 -17.04 0.26
N PHE A 131 14.75 -15.84 -0.20
CA PHE A 131 16.07 -15.56 -0.75
C PHE A 131 17.16 -15.72 0.32
N GLU A 132 16.99 -15.14 1.50
CA GLU A 132 17.94 -15.22 2.61
C GLU A 132 18.14 -16.67 3.08
N GLU A 133 17.07 -17.46 3.18
CA GLU A 133 17.15 -18.88 3.53
C GLU A 133 17.95 -19.69 2.48
N ARG A 134 17.76 -19.40 1.19
CA ARG A 134 18.56 -20.03 0.11
C ARG A 134 20.03 -19.66 0.20
N GLN A 135 20.37 -18.41 0.52
CA GLN A 135 21.77 -18.00 0.67
C GLN A 135 22.42 -18.67 1.88
N ARG A 136 21.75 -18.70 3.04
CA ARG A 136 22.27 -19.39 4.22
C ARG A 136 22.55 -20.87 3.96
N ARG A 137 21.64 -21.57 3.26
CA ARG A 137 21.85 -22.99 2.88
C ARG A 137 23.07 -23.17 1.98
N LYS A 138 23.27 -22.28 1.01
CA LYS A 138 24.45 -22.31 0.12
C LYS A 138 25.74 -22.06 0.89
N GLU A 139 25.77 -21.07 1.77
CA GLU A 139 26.93 -20.73 2.60
C GLU A 139 27.28 -21.87 3.58
N GLN A 140 26.30 -22.46 4.24
CA GLN A 140 26.50 -23.62 5.12
C GLN A 140 27.06 -24.81 4.36
N LYS A 141 26.50 -25.13 3.18
CA LYS A 141 27.00 -26.22 2.34
C LYS A 141 28.46 -25.98 1.91
N ALA A 142 28.77 -24.78 1.44
CA ALA A 142 30.13 -24.42 1.03
C ALA A 142 31.13 -24.44 2.20
N ARG A 143 30.69 -24.09 3.43
CA ARG A 143 31.52 -24.17 4.63
C ARG A 143 31.83 -25.63 5.00
N LEU A 144 30.82 -26.50 5.01
CA LEU A 144 30.97 -27.92 5.31
C LEU A 144 31.86 -28.62 4.26
N GLU A 145 31.72 -28.29 2.97
CA GLU A 145 32.59 -28.81 1.91
C GLU A 145 34.06 -28.40 2.12
N LYS A 146 34.32 -27.13 2.48
CA LYS A 146 35.67 -26.66 2.81
C LYS A 146 36.26 -27.31 4.07
N GLU A 147 35.44 -27.54 5.09
CA GLU A 147 35.85 -28.24 6.32
C GLU A 147 36.19 -29.71 6.02
N ALA A 148 35.38 -30.39 5.23
CA ALA A 148 35.62 -31.76 4.79
C ALA A 148 36.90 -31.88 3.94
N GLU A 149 37.12 -30.97 2.99
CA GLU A 149 38.34 -30.96 2.16
C GLU A 149 39.60 -30.71 3.01
N LYS A 150 39.53 -29.81 3.99
CA LYS A 150 40.63 -29.59 4.94
C LYS A 150 40.91 -30.81 5.81
N ALA A 151 39.86 -31.47 6.32
CA ALA A 151 39.99 -32.67 7.13
C ALA A 151 40.59 -33.84 6.32
N GLU A 152 40.17 -34.02 5.06
CA GLU A 152 40.71 -35.04 4.17
C GLU A 152 42.19 -34.78 3.84
N LYS A 153 42.56 -33.52 3.56
CA LYS A 153 43.97 -33.14 3.35
C LYS A 153 44.81 -33.38 4.59
N ALA A 154 44.32 -33.01 5.77
CA ALA A 154 45.03 -33.23 7.04
C ALA A 154 45.23 -34.73 7.32
N ALA A 155 44.20 -35.55 7.09
CA ALA A 155 44.29 -37.01 7.26
C ALA A 155 45.32 -37.64 6.29
N LYS A 156 45.33 -37.21 5.01
CA LYS A 156 46.32 -37.68 4.02
C LYS A 156 47.75 -37.31 4.40
N VAL A 157 47.97 -36.12 4.96
CA VAL A 157 49.31 -35.70 5.44
C VAL A 157 49.75 -36.52 6.64
N ALA A 158 48.84 -36.81 7.59
CA ALA A 158 49.16 -37.63 8.75
C ALA A 158 49.56 -39.07 8.36
N VAL A 159 48.83 -39.68 7.43
CA VAL A 159 49.14 -41.04 6.94
C VAL A 159 50.44 -41.10 6.14
N ALA A 160 50.86 -40.01 5.50
CA ALA A 160 52.12 -39.95 4.74
C ALA A 160 53.37 -39.74 5.62
N LEU A 161 53.19 -39.48 6.92
CA LEU A 161 54.27 -39.26 7.89
C LEU A 161 54.53 -40.49 8.79
N GLU A 162 53.74 -41.56 8.65
CA GLU A 162 53.97 -42.90 9.21
C GLU A 162 54.66 -43.82 8.20
#